data_AF-W4M9T9-F1
#
_entry.id   AF-W4M9T9-F1
#
_cell.length_a   1.000
_cell.length_b   1.000
_cell.length_c   1.000
_cell.angle_alpha   90.00
_cell.angle_beta   90.00
_cell.angle_gamma   90.00
#
_symmetry.space_group_name_H-M   'P 1'
#
loop_
_entity.id
_entity.type
_entity.pdbx_description
1 polymer ?
#
loop_
_entity_poly.entity_id
_entity_poly.type
_entity_poly.pdbx_seq_one_letter_code
_entity_poly.pdbx_strand_id
1 'polypeptide(L)' 'RDVEYCKDSYSTCSGSDALVLATEWNQFRALDLKRVQALLNQPVMIDLRNVYEPETMERLGFRYTAVGRRPRQRDSAD' A
#
# COMPACT_ATOMS: atom_id res chain seq x y z
N ARG A 1 -18.74 8.25 15.36
CA ARG A 1 -19.08 7.77 14.00
C ARG A 1 -17.73 7.69 13.32
N ASP A 2 -17.15 6.49 13.26
CA ASP A 2 -15.68 6.35 13.24
C ASP A 2 -15.16 5.98 11.85
N VAL A 3 -15.89 6.41 10.81
CA VAL A 3 -15.60 6.15 9.41
C VAL A 3 -15.70 7.46 8.64
N GLU A 4 -14.61 7.83 7.98
CA GLU A 4 -14.55 8.93 7.03
C GLU A 4 -14.52 8.36 5.61
N TYR A 5 -15.43 8.82 4.76
CA TYR A 5 -15.43 8.48 3.34
C TYR A 5 -14.71 9.59 2.58
N CYS A 6 -13.63 9.25 1.89
CA CYS A 6 -12.89 10.20 1.07
C CYS A 6 -13.43 10.22 -0.37
N LYS A 7 -13.07 11.26 -1.13
CA LYS A 7 -13.58 11.48 -2.49
C LYS A 7 -12.88 10.63 -3.54
N ASP A 8 -11.65 10.19 -3.26
CA ASP A 8 -10.82 9.41 -4.17
C ASP A 8 -9.74 8.61 -3.41
N SER A 9 -9.04 7.73 -4.12
CA SER A 9 -8.00 6.86 -3.55
C SER A 9 -6.78 7.61 -2.99
N TYR A 10 -6.53 8.85 -3.41
CA TYR A 10 -5.35 9.61 -2.95
C TYR A 10 -5.67 10.35 -1.65
N SER A 11 -6.88 10.90 -1.53
CA SER A 11 -7.37 11.52 -0.30
C SER A 11 -7.46 10.52 0.85
N THR A 12 -7.77 9.24 0.59
CA THR A 12 -7.69 8.18 1.63
C THR A 12 -6.26 7.93 2.13
N CYS A 13 -5.23 8.30 1.37
CA CYS A 13 -3.85 8.06 1.77
C CYS A 13 -3.29 9.19 2.66
N SER A 14 -3.79 10.42 2.53
CA SER A 14 -3.19 11.60 3.14
C SER A 14 -3.14 11.47 4.67
N GLY A 15 -1.93 11.49 5.25
CA GLY A 15 -1.72 11.42 6.69
C GLY A 15 -2.07 10.07 7.33
N SER A 16 -2.34 9.03 6.54
CA SER A 16 -2.59 7.68 7.04
C SER A 16 -1.28 6.93 7.28
N ASP A 17 -1.24 6.08 8.30
CA ASP A 17 -0.06 5.26 8.61
C ASP A 17 0.03 3.98 7.76
N ALA A 18 -1.10 3.50 7.22
CA ALA A 18 -1.17 2.32 6.38
C ALA A 18 -2.32 2.41 5.39
N LEU A 19 -2.14 1.77 4.23
CA LEU A 19 -3.17 1.60 3.21
C LEU A 19 -3.54 0.12 3.06
N VAL A 20 -4.84 -0.19 3.10
CA VAL A 20 -5.38 -1.54 2.88
C VAL A 20 -6.13 -1.60 1.57
N LEU A 21 -5.68 -2.45 0.64
CA LEU A 21 -6.38 -2.74 -0.61
C LEU A 21 -7.29 -3.95 -0.40
N ALA A 22 -8.57 -3.69 -0.19
CA ALA A 22 -9.57 -4.71 0.12
C ALA A 22 -10.27 -5.29 -1.13
N THR A 23 -10.25 -4.57 -2.26
CA THR A 23 -10.92 -4.96 -3.51
C THR A 23 -10.02 -4.69 -4.72
N GLU A 24 -10.14 -5.52 -5.76
CA GLU A 24 -9.22 -5.58 -6.91
C GLU A 24 -9.65 -4.73 -8.12
N TRP A 25 -10.37 -3.63 -7.86
CA TRP A 25 -10.93 -2.79 -8.93
C TRP A 25 -9.82 -2.24 -9.82
N ASN A 26 -10.06 -2.18 -11.13
CA ASN A 26 -9.06 -1.77 -12.12
C ASN A 26 -8.43 -0.41 -11.83
N GLN A 27 -9.19 0.52 -11.24
CA GLN A 27 -8.70 1.83 -10.83
C GLN A 27 -7.51 1.76 -9.85
N PHE A 28 -7.41 0.69 -9.04
CA PHE A 28 -6.30 0.51 -8.11
C PHE A 28 -5.06 -0.09 -8.79
N ARG A 29 -5.21 -0.82 -9.90
CA ARG A 29 -4.06 -1.44 -10.60
C ARG A 29 -3.09 -0.42 -11.19
N ALA A 30 -3.55 0.81 -11.44
CA ALA A 30 -2.80 1.88 -12.08
C ALA A 30 -2.59 3.12 -11.19
N LEU A 31 -2.59 2.95 -9.86
CA LEU A 31 -2.25 4.05 -8.95
C LEU A 31 -0.81 4.52 -9.18
N ASP A 32 -0.59 5.84 -9.06
CA ASP A 32 0.75 6.37 -8.89
C ASP A 32 1.26 6.03 -7.49
N LEU A 33 2.00 4.92 -7.40
CA LEU A 33 2.52 4.41 -6.14
C LEU A 33 3.54 5.34 -5.47
N LYS A 34 4.25 6.19 -6.24
CA LYS A 34 5.14 7.19 -5.65
C LYS A 34 4.33 8.28 -4.96
N ARG A 35 3.23 8.71 -5.58
CA ARG A 35 2.29 9.64 -4.94
C ARG A 35 1.66 9.03 -3.70
N VAL A 36 1.25 7.76 -3.74
CA VAL A 36 0.73 7.05 -2.56
C VAL A 36 1.77 7.05 -1.43
N GLN A 37 3.02 6.70 -1.74
CA GLN A 37 4.11 6.69 -0.77
C GLN A 37 4.30 8.04 -0.09
N ALA A 38 4.29 9.13 -0.87
CA ALA A 38 4.50 10.49 -0.35
C ALA A 38 3.35 11.03 0.51
N LEU A 39 2.14 10.46 0.37
CA LEU A 39 0.96 10.88 1.11
C LEU A 39 0.82 10.18 2.47
N LEU A 40 1.38 8.98 2.62
CA LEU A 40 1.33 8.21 3.86
C LEU A 40 2.38 8.71 4.86
N ASN A 41 2.07 8.66 6.16
CA ASN A 41 3.07 8.93 7.21
C ASN A 41 4.16 7.85 7.23
N GLN A 42 3.76 6.62 6.93
CA GLN A 42 4.63 5.47 6.77
C GLN A 42 4.20 4.70 5.53
N PRO A 43 5.13 4.24 4.67
CA PRO A 43 4.78 3.57 3.43
C PRO A 43 4.37 2.11 3.68
N VAL A 44 3.32 1.87 4.48
CA VAL A 44 2.79 0.54 4.78
C VAL A 44 1.62 0.24 3.84
N MET A 45 1.72 -0.85 3.08
CA MET A 45 0.64 -1.32 2.21
C MET A 45 0.30 -2.78 2.51
N ILE A 46 -0.99 -3.03 2.73
CA ILE A 46 -1.57 -4.36 2.95
C ILE A 46 -2.49 -4.65 1.77
N ASP A 47 -2.09 -5.59 0.91
CA ASP A 47 -2.85 -5.99 -0.26
C ASP A 47 -3.53 -7.34 -0.04
N LEU A 48 -4.85 -7.30 0.15
CA LEU A 48 -5.65 -8.49 0.40
C LEU A 48 -6.08 -9.21 -0.89
N ARG A 49 -5.72 -8.65 -2.06
CA ARG A 49 -6.13 -9.16 -3.38
C ARG A 49 -4.94 -9.47 -4.29
N ASN A 50 -3.72 -9.29 -3.81
CA ASN A 50 -2.47 -9.54 -4.54
C ASN A 50 -2.43 -8.81 -5.90
N VAL A 51 -2.88 -7.55 -5.92
CA VAL A 51 -2.83 -6.66 -7.09
C VAL A 51 -1.39 -6.31 -7.46
N TYR A 52 -0.53 -6.04 -6.48
CA TYR A 52 0.87 -5.66 -6.75
C TYR A 52 1.88 -6.78 -6.48
N GLU A 53 2.98 -6.73 -7.23
CA GLU A 53 4.09 -7.65 -7.06
C GLU A 53 5.01 -7.23 -5.89
N PRO A 54 5.29 -8.13 -4.91
CA PRO A 54 6.05 -7.79 -3.71
C PRO A 54 7.38 -7.10 -3.99
N GLU A 55 8.13 -7.62 -4.95
CA GLU A 55 9.46 -7.08 -5.28
C GLU A 55 9.38 -5.64 -5.81
N THR A 56 8.34 -5.31 -6.57
CA THR A 56 8.12 -3.94 -7.06
C THR A 56 7.76 -3.00 -5.91
N MET A 57 6.89 -3.44 -5.00
CA MET A 57 6.48 -2.64 -3.84
C MET A 57 7.66 -2.37 -2.89
N GLU A 58 8.50 -3.38 -2.66
CA GLU A 58 9.71 -3.26 -1.85
C GLU A 58 10.73 -2.30 -2.48
N ARG A 59 10.99 -2.40 -3.79
CA ARG A 59 11.88 -1.46 -4.50
C ARG A 59 11.37 -0.02 -4.45
N LEU A 60 10.05 0.17 -4.39
CA LEU A 60 9.42 1.47 -4.21
C LEU A 60 9.49 1.97 -2.76
N GLY A 61 9.99 1.17 -1.81
CA GLY A 61 10.18 1.54 -0.42
C GLY A 61 8.99 1.22 0.49
N PHE A 62 8.01 0.44 0.03
CA PHE A 62 6.89 0.04 0.86
C PHE A 62 7.26 -1.11 1.83
N ARG A 63 6.67 -1.07 3.03
CA ARG A 63 6.47 -2.24 3.87
C ARG A 63 5.21 -2.94 3.37
N TYR A 64 5.41 -3.93 2.50
CA TYR A 64 4.33 -4.58 1.76
C TYR A 64 3.94 -5.93 2.38
N THR A 65 2.65 -6.13 2.59
CA THR A 65 2.08 -7.41 3.06
C THR A 65 1.04 -7.89 2.05
N ALA A 66 1.13 -9.17 1.66
CA ALA A 66 0.26 -9.79 0.67
C ALA A 66 -0.20 -11.18 1.13
N VAL A 67 -1.37 -11.63 0.68
CA VAL A 67 -1.97 -12.89 1.14
C VAL A 67 -1.33 -14.08 0.44
N GLY A 68 -0.83 -15.04 1.22
CA GLY A 68 -0.23 -16.27 0.69
C GLY A 68 1.11 -16.07 -0.03
N ARG A 69 1.69 -14.87 0.04
CA ARG A 69 3.02 -14.55 -0.51
C ARG A 69 4.01 -14.42 0.64
N ARG A 70 5.19 -15.03 0.54
CA ARG A 70 6.21 -14.93 1.60
C ARG A 70 6.69 -13.47 1.71
N PRO A 71 6.66 -12.85 2.89
CA PRO A 71 7.37 -11.60 3.11
C PRO A 71 8.86 -11.83 2.87
N ARG A 72 9.55 -10.95 2.13
CA ARG A 72 11.01 -10.99 2.16
C ARG A 72 11.46 -10.53 3.54
N GLN A 73 12.35 -11.29 4.16
CA GLN A 73 13.05 -10.81 5.35
C GLN A 73 13.83 -9.55 4.91
N ARG A 74 13.58 -8.43 5.58
CA ARG A 74 14.54 -7.33 5.54
C ARG A 74 15.77 -7.85 6.26
N ASP A 75 16.83 -8.12 5.53
CA ASP A 75 18.14 -8.29 6.15
C ASP A 75 18.40 -6.98 6.90
N SER A 76 18.46 -7.06 8.22
CA SER A 76 18.87 -5.98 9.09
C SER A 76 20.32 -5.66 8.73
N ALA A 77 20.51 -4.66 7.86
CA ALA A 77 21.74 -3.89 7.81
C ALA A 77 21.53 -2.71 8.76
N ASP A 78 22.40 -2.66 9.77
CA ASP A 78 22.58 -1.56 10.72
C ASP A 78 22.70 -0.18 10.03
#